data_AF-A0A349PXP6-F1
#
_entry.id   AF-A0A349PXP6-F1
#
_cell.length_a   1.000
_cell.length_b   1.000
_cell.length_c   1.000
_cell.angle_alpha   90.00
_cell.angle_beta   90.00
_cell.angle_gamma   90.00
#
_symmetry.space_group_name_H-M   'P 1'
#
loop_
_entity.id
_entity.type
_entity.pdbx_description
1 polymer ?
#
loop_
_entity_poly.entity_id
_entity_poly.type
_entity_poly.pdbx_seq_one_letter_code
_entity_poly.pdbx_strand_id
1 'polypeptide(L)' 'CGFCTPGFIMTAVEILETNRLYTDDELRKLLSGHLCRCTGYENILRAVKKTMYRRLGLPLPE' A
#
# COMPACT_ATOMS: atom_id res chain seq x y z
N CYS A 1 11.56 -11.82 1.40
CA CYS A 1 12.68 -11.77 2.36
C CYS A 1 12.42 -10.81 3.53
N GLY A 2 11.53 -9.82 3.41
CA GLY A 2 11.23 -8.89 4.52
C GLY A 2 12.14 -7.65 4.57
N PHE A 3 13.25 -7.63 3.85
CA PHE A 3 14.22 -6.53 3.89
C PHE A 3 13.63 -5.16 3.54
N CYS A 4 12.82 -5.08 2.48
CA CYS A 4 12.17 -3.82 2.07
C CYS A 4 10.90 -3.51 2.88
N THR A 5 10.37 -4.47 3.63
CA THR A 5 9.05 -4.37 4.28
C THR A 5 8.95 -3.20 5.27
N PRO A 6 9.96 -2.88 6.11
CA PRO A 6 9.90 -1.71 6.97
C PRO A 6 9.69 -0.40 6.20
N GLY A 7 10.39 -0.21 5.08
CA GLY A 7 10.25 0.99 4.24
C GLY A 7 8.83 1.12 3.68
N PHE A 8 8.29 0.04 3.11
CA PHE A 8 6.91 0.01 2.63
C PHE A 8 5.89 0.28 3.73
N ILE A 9 6.09 -0.26 4.94
CA ILE A 9 5.18 -0.03 6.07
C ILE A 9 5.15 1.44 6.45
N MET A 10 6.29 2.11 6.56
CA MET A 10 6.34 3.52 6.96
C MET A 10 5.60 4.42 5.97
N THR A 11 5.85 4.26 4.67
CA THR A 11 5.13 5.02 3.64
C THR A 11 3.64 4.64 3.58
N ALA A 12 3.30 3.36 3.76
CA ALA A 12 1.90 2.96 3.83
C ALA A 12 1.16 3.59 5.02
N VAL A 13 1.81 3.69 6.19
CA VAL A 13 1.22 4.34 7.37
C VAL A 13 0.91 5.81 7.07
N GLU A 14 1.86 6.55 6.49
CA GLU A 14 1.66 7.95 6.10
C GLU A 14 0.48 8.10 5.12
N ILE A 15 0.43 7.27 4.07
CA ILE A 15 -0.69 7.27 3.10
C ILE A 15 -2.02 7.03 3.81
N LEU A 16 -2.07 6.05 4.71
CA LEU A 16 -3.28 5.61 5.39
C LEU A 16 -3.76 6.57 6.49
N GLU A 17 -2.90 7.45 7.01
CA GLU A 17 -3.26 8.48 7.99
C GLU A 17 -4.03 9.65 7.36
N THR A 18 -3.92 9.84 6.04
CA THR A 18 -4.65 10.89 5.32
C THR A 18 -6.17 10.67 5.28
N ASN A 19 -6.66 9.47 5.63
CA ASN A 19 -8.06 9.05 5.50
C ASN A 19 -8.65 9.33 4.10
N ARG A 20 -7.80 9.28 3.06
CA ARG A 20 -8.20 9.45 1.67
C ARG A 20 -8.31 8.11 0.96
N LEU A 21 -9.28 7.99 0.05
CA LEU A 21 -9.34 6.88 -0.89
C LEU A 21 -8.38 7.16 -2.06
N TYR A 22 -7.42 6.27 -2.28
CA TYR A 22 -6.47 6.34 -3.39
C TYR A 22 -6.81 5.30 -4.46
N THR A 23 -6.56 5.65 -5.72
CA THR A 23 -6.61 4.70 -6.82
C THR A 23 -5.37 3.82 -6.84
N ASP A 24 -5.41 2.70 -7.58
CA ASP A 24 -4.27 1.79 -7.68
C ASP A 24 -3.04 2.48 -8.29
N ASP A 25 -3.23 3.38 -9.27
CA ASP A 25 -2.14 4.11 -9.91
C ASP A 25 -1.52 5.16 -8.99
N GLU A 26 -2.34 5.82 -8.15
CA GLU A 26 -1.83 6.71 -7.12
C GLU A 26 -1.02 5.94 -6.08
N LEU A 27 -1.52 4.79 -5.61
CA LEU A 27 -0.79 3.94 -4.67
C LEU A 27 0.54 3.45 -5.27
N ARG A 28 0.55 3.00 -6.54
CA ARG A 28 1.78 2.62 -7.23
C ARG A 28 2.78 3.77 -7.29
N LYS A 29 2.32 4.98 -7.61
CA LYS A 29 3.18 6.16 -7.66
C LYS A 29 3.77 6.50 -6.28
N LEU A 30 2.94 6.50 -5.24
CA LEU A 30 3.38 6.80 -3.87
C LEU A 30 4.34 5.75 -3.31
N LEU A 31 4.19 4.49 -3.71
CA LEU A 31 5.06 3.39 -3.26
C LEU A 31 6.31 3.18 -4.15
N SER A 32 6.41 3.89 -5.29
CA SER A 32 7.46 3.67 -6.31
C SER A 32 8.89 3.95 -5.83
N GLY A 33 9.05 4.69 -4.73
CA GLY A 33 10.35 4.93 -4.10
C GLY A 33 10.97 3.70 -3.40
N HIS A 34 10.20 2.62 -3.21
CA HIS A 34 10.66 1.42 -2.52
C HIS A 34 10.96 0.29 -3.49
N LEU A 35 12.20 -0.20 -3.50
CA LEU A 35 12.60 -1.35 -4.29
C LEU A 35 12.29 -2.66 -3.57
N CYS A 36 11.62 -3.58 -4.25
CA CYS A 36 11.36 -4.92 -3.75
C CYS A 36 11.84 -5.96 -4.75
N ARG A 37 12.68 -6.90 -4.30
CA ARG A 37 13.14 -8.01 -5.14
C ARG A 37 12.27 -9.28 -5.05
N CYS A 38 11.48 -9.43 -4.00
CA CYS A 38 10.82 -10.71 -3.70
C CYS A 38 9.37 -10.80 -4.18
N THR A 39 8.61 -9.70 -4.18
CA THR A 39 7.15 -9.79 -4.31
C THR A 39 6.63 -9.41 -5.68
N GLY A 40 7.43 -8.75 -6.53
CA GLY A 40 6.94 -8.15 -7.76
C GLY A 40 5.90 -7.04 -7.53
N TYR A 41 5.87 -6.44 -6.33
CA TYR A 41 5.02 -5.32 -5.91
C TYR A 41 3.52 -5.60 -5.75
N GLU A 42 2.93 -6.49 -6.54
CA GLU A 42 1.47 -6.66 -6.59
C GLU A 42 0.85 -7.03 -5.23
N ASN A 43 1.49 -7.95 -4.48
CA ASN A 43 1.02 -8.33 -3.15
C ASN A 43 1.16 -7.20 -2.10
N ILE A 44 2.13 -6.30 -2.28
CA ILE A 44 2.30 -5.13 -1.42
C ILE A 44 1.19 -4.12 -1.71
N LEU A 45 0.93 -3.84 -2.99
CA LEU A 45 -0.15 -2.96 -3.42
C LEU A 45 -1.50 -3.45 -2.88
N ARG A 46 -1.80 -4.75 -3.04
CA ARG A 46 -3.02 -5.38 -2.51
C ARG A 46 -3.12 -5.24 -0.99
N ALA A 47 -2.03 -5.40 -0.25
CA ALA A 47 -2.02 -5.28 1.21
C ALA A 47 -2.32 -3.84 1.67
N VAL A 48 -1.71 -2.84 1.02
CA VAL A 48 -1.97 -1.42 1.30
C VAL A 48 -3.41 -1.07 0.95
N LYS A 49 -3.88 -1.43 -0.24
CA LYS A 49 -5.27 -1.23 -0.68
C LYS A 49 -6.26 -1.87 0.28
N LYS A 50 -6.07 -3.14 0.64
CA LYS A 50 -6.93 -3.84 1.61
C LYS A 50 -7.00 -3.10 2.95
N THR A 51 -5.88 -2.60 3.44
CA THR A 51 -5.81 -1.88 4.71
C THR A 51 -6.48 -0.50 4.63
N MET A 52 -6.34 0.20 3.51
CA MET A 52 -7.03 1.47 3.21
C MET A 52 -8.54 1.31 3.28
N TYR A 53 -9.09 0.36 2.52
CA TYR A 53 -10.54 0.08 2.53
C TYR A 53 -11.04 -0.27 3.94
N ARG A 54 -10.29 -1.09 4.68
CA ARG A 54 -10.62 -1.44 6.06
C ARG A 54 -10.66 -0.21 6.98
N ARG A 55 -9.70 0.71 6.88
CA ARG A 55 -9.63 1.93 7.71
C ARG A 55 -10.73 2.94 7.36
N LEU A 56 -11.10 3.01 6.09
CA LEU A 56 -12.18 3.87 5.62
C LEU A 56 -13.59 3.29 5.86
N GLY A 57 -13.69 2.06 6.37
CA GLY A 57 -14.97 1.39 6.56
C GLY A 57 -15.68 1.01 5.26
N LEU A 58 -14.93 0.89 4.17
CA LEU A 58 -15.45 0.58 2.83
C LEU A 58 -15.41 -0.94 2.55
N PRO A 59 -16.35 -1.47 1.76
CA PRO A 59 -16.29 -2.85 1.30
C PRO A 59 -15.07 -3.05 0.38
N LEU A 60 -14.36 -4.16 0.54
CA LEU A 60 -13.23 -4.47 -0.34
C LEU A 60 -13.74 -4.65 -1.79
N PRO A 61 -13.05 -4.07 -2.78
CA PRO A 61 -13.35 -4.33 -4.18
C PRO A 61 -12.95 -5.77 -4.51
N GLU A 62 -13.70 -6.38 -5.42
CA GLU A 62 -13.44 -7.73 -5.95
C GLU A 62 -12.05 -7.86 -6.60
#